data_AF-A0AAV2Z9M6-F1
#
_entry.id   AF-A0AAV2Z9M6-F1
#
_cell.length_a   1.000
_cell.length_b   1.000
_cell.length_c   1.000
_cell.angle_alpha   90.00
_cell.angle_beta   90.00
_cell.angle_gamma   90.00
#
_symmetry.space_group_name_H-M   'P 1'
#
loop_
_entity.id
_entity.type
_entity.pdbx_description
1 polymer ?
#
loop_
_entity_poly.entity_id
_entity_poly.type
_entity_poly.pdbx_seq_one_letter_code
_entity_poly.pdbx_strand_id
1 'polypeptide(L)'
;MMHVDPSVHSSTLSASSSSVQIGDGSYSQGDLYLECLLPKVIMHRERSRGGHRKLPHRPSQSPSSSSLDTEAEDDSVEVVPLAEHPAVLQAQAECQALLNGNEVTILEDGDVKEEVVQILGHEAQLVFPCRNIFRYVVLFIKNLEQFFEFQVEILDDKQEYRTFKATNARSLARIDASTCQLPLMLGQSEGWRYLCMDLQDLTARAFGSKHVTTTHLKIGSNCRLLRVYFQDERYFDRELPPHLTFLG
;
A
#
# COMPACT_ATOMS: atom_id res chain seq x y z
N MET A 1 -31.94 -35.90 3.60
CA MET A 1 -32.83 -34.89 3.01
C MET A 1 -32.87 -33.71 3.96
N MET A 2 -32.02 -32.71 3.69
CA MET A 2 -32.09 -31.28 4.01
C MET A 2 -30.76 -30.72 3.51
N HIS A 3 -30.75 -30.38 2.22
CA HIS A 3 -29.70 -29.59 1.59
C HIS A 3 -29.82 -28.17 2.14
N VAL A 4 -28.71 -27.63 2.65
CA VAL A 4 -28.57 -26.20 2.94
C VAL A 4 -27.57 -25.68 1.93
N ASP A 5 -28.06 -24.96 0.92
CA ASP A 5 -27.24 -24.14 0.04
C ASP A 5 -26.82 -22.88 0.79
N PRO A 6 -25.53 -22.51 0.77
CA PRO A 6 -25.11 -21.14 0.99
C PRO A 6 -24.55 -20.61 -0.33
N SER A 7 -25.42 -20.03 -1.15
CA SER A 7 -25.00 -18.96 -2.05
C SER A 7 -25.38 -17.63 -1.40
N VAL A 8 -24.64 -16.58 -1.77
CA VAL A 8 -24.81 -15.16 -1.36
C VAL A 8 -24.12 -14.87 0.00
N HIS A 9 -22.98 -14.19 0.12
CA HIS A 9 -22.45 -13.01 -0.57
C HIS A 9 -20.92 -13.13 -0.74
N SER A 10 -20.41 -13.10 -1.98
CA SER A 10 -19.00 -12.82 -2.23
C SER A 10 -18.85 -11.30 -2.34
N SER A 11 -18.40 -10.66 -1.26
CA SER A 11 -18.05 -9.25 -1.23
C SER A 11 -16.80 -9.03 -2.10
N THR A 12 -17.02 -8.39 -3.25
CA THR A 12 -16.07 -8.16 -4.35
C THR A 12 -15.05 -7.05 -4.05
N LEU A 13 -14.82 -6.71 -2.78
CA LEU A 13 -13.93 -5.63 -2.35
C LEU A 13 -12.46 -6.05 -2.22
N SER A 14 -12.13 -7.34 -2.33
CA SER A 14 -10.77 -7.85 -2.09
C SER A 14 -9.81 -7.73 -3.29
N ALA A 15 -10.26 -7.22 -4.45
CA ALA A 15 -9.51 -7.31 -5.70
C ALA A 15 -9.27 -5.97 -6.43
N SER A 16 -9.79 -4.84 -5.96
CA SER A 16 -9.46 -3.55 -6.59
C SER A 16 -8.06 -3.12 -6.14
N SER A 17 -7.10 -3.14 -7.06
CA SER A 17 -5.79 -2.49 -6.86
C SER A 17 -6.04 -0.99 -6.68
N SER A 18 -5.47 -0.40 -5.63
CA SER A 18 -5.51 1.05 -5.38
C SER A 18 -4.30 1.71 -6.02
N SER A 19 -4.12 1.49 -7.32
CA SER A 19 -3.05 2.16 -8.07
C SER A 19 -3.46 3.62 -8.26
N VAL A 20 -2.73 4.51 -7.61
CA VAL A 20 -2.86 5.95 -7.74
C VAL A 20 -1.82 6.38 -8.78
N GLN A 21 -2.29 6.84 -9.93
CA GLN A 21 -1.48 7.56 -10.90
C GLN A 21 -1.76 9.06 -10.69
N ILE A 22 -0.72 9.84 -10.39
CA ILE A 22 -0.84 11.29 -10.24
C ILE A 22 0.04 11.94 -11.30
N GLY A 23 -0.58 12.61 -12.26
CA GLY A 23 0.10 13.20 -13.43
C GLY A 23 -0.82 13.27 -14.65
N ASP A 24 -0.36 13.85 -15.76
CA ASP A 24 -1.18 14.09 -16.96
C ASP A 24 -1.43 12.82 -17.80
N GLY A 25 -1.00 11.66 -17.31
CA GLY A 25 -1.21 10.37 -17.95
C GLY A 25 -0.32 10.14 -19.17
N SER A 26 0.66 11.01 -19.43
CA SER A 26 1.49 10.97 -20.64
C SER A 26 2.80 10.16 -20.50
N TYR A 27 3.01 9.45 -19.37
CA TYR A 27 4.31 8.88 -19.00
C TYR A 27 5.40 9.97 -19.01
N SER A 28 5.03 11.18 -18.61
CA SER A 28 5.93 12.32 -18.60
C SER A 28 6.81 12.31 -17.35
N GLN A 29 7.89 13.08 -17.41
CA GLN A 29 8.75 13.33 -16.26
C GLN A 29 7.96 14.09 -15.19
N GLY A 30 7.55 13.40 -14.12
CA GLY A 30 6.77 13.97 -13.01
C GLY A 30 5.57 13.13 -12.57
N ASP A 31 5.17 12.11 -13.35
CA ASP A 31 4.10 11.20 -12.96
C ASP A 31 4.52 10.35 -11.73
N LEU A 32 3.60 10.22 -10.76
CA LEU A 32 3.77 9.39 -9.57
C LEU A 32 3.05 8.06 -9.74
N TYR A 33 3.76 6.96 -9.50
CA TYR A 33 3.21 5.60 -9.57
C TYR A 33 3.23 4.97 -8.19
N LEU A 34 2.06 5.01 -7.54
CA LEU A 34 1.89 4.55 -6.15
C LEU A 34 0.79 3.50 -6.07
N GLU A 35 0.96 2.50 -5.21
CA GLU A 35 -0.14 1.61 -4.81
C GLU A 35 -0.24 1.59 -3.29
N CYS A 36 -1.34 2.16 -2.78
CA CYS A 36 -1.57 2.27 -1.34
C CYS A 36 -2.19 0.99 -0.79
N LEU A 37 -1.49 0.36 0.16
CA LEU A 37 -2.02 -0.76 0.94
C LEU A 37 -2.64 -0.28 2.26
N LEU A 38 -2.11 0.78 2.86
CA LEU A 38 -2.64 1.42 4.06
C LEU A 38 -2.27 2.93 4.06
N PRO A 39 -3.24 3.85 4.15
CA PRO A 39 -4.68 3.60 4.08
C PRO A 39 -5.11 3.09 2.70
N LYS A 40 -6.29 2.49 2.61
CA LYS A 40 -6.86 2.07 1.31
C LYS A 40 -7.45 3.29 0.62
N VAL A 41 -7.21 3.42 -0.68
CA VAL A 41 -7.62 4.59 -1.47
C VAL A 41 -8.51 4.15 -2.64
N ILE A 42 -9.60 4.88 -2.89
CA ILE A 42 -10.53 4.67 -4.00
C ILE A 42 -10.44 5.90 -4.92
N MET A 43 -10.24 5.67 -6.21
CA MET A 43 -10.27 6.72 -7.23
C MET A 43 -11.61 6.76 -7.93
N HIS A 44 -12.28 7.90 -7.91
CA HIS A 44 -13.52 8.15 -8.64
C HIS A 44 -13.21 8.91 -9.93
N ARG A 45 -13.20 8.20 -11.06
CA ARG A 45 -13.13 8.81 -12.39
C ARG A 45 -14.52 9.25 -12.84
N GLU A 46 -14.80 10.55 -12.80
CA GLU A 46 -16.01 11.08 -13.42
C GLU A 46 -15.93 10.98 -14.95
N ARG A 47 -16.64 10.01 -15.53
CA ARG A 47 -16.85 9.98 -16.99
C ARG A 47 -17.76 11.13 -17.38
N SER A 48 -17.18 12.22 -17.89
CA SER A 48 -17.92 13.25 -18.62
C SER A 48 -18.82 12.61 -19.68
N ARG A 49 -20.14 12.61 -19.44
CA ARG A 49 -21.14 12.19 -20.44
C ARG A 49 -21.12 13.21 -21.57
N GLY A 50 -20.41 12.88 -22.65
CA GLY A 50 -20.28 13.70 -23.85
C GLY A 50 -21.62 14.28 -24.31
N GLY A 51 -21.66 15.62 -24.39
CA GLY A 51 -22.83 16.39 -24.81
C GLY A 51 -23.29 16.04 -26.23
N HIS A 52 -24.61 16.07 -26.42
CA HIS A 52 -25.26 15.94 -27.72
C HIS A 52 -24.68 16.91 -28.76
N ARG A 53 -24.10 16.36 -29.83
CA ARG A 53 -23.77 17.07 -31.07
C ARG A 53 -25.04 17.72 -31.67
N LYS A 54 -25.16 19.05 -31.60
CA LYS A 54 -25.95 19.82 -32.58
C LYS A 54 -25.06 20.18 -33.77
N LEU A 55 -25.54 19.90 -34.97
CA LEU A 55 -24.89 20.18 -36.26
C LEU A 55 -24.72 21.70 -36.50
N PRO A 56 -23.69 22.14 -37.26
CA PRO A 56 -23.40 23.56 -37.42
C PRO A 56 -24.09 24.18 -38.63
N HIS A 57 -24.63 25.39 -38.45
CA HIS A 57 -24.81 26.37 -39.53
C HIS A 57 -23.75 27.47 -39.37
N ARG A 58 -23.03 27.79 -40.46
CA ARG A 58 -22.10 28.93 -40.63
C ARG A 58 -22.66 29.84 -41.76
N PRO A 59 -22.20 31.09 -41.99
CA PRO A 59 -21.08 31.80 -41.35
C PRO A 59 -21.23 33.33 -41.11
N SER A 60 -20.39 33.91 -40.23
CA SER A 60 -19.31 34.86 -40.62
C SER A 60 -18.67 35.61 -39.43
N GLN A 61 -17.38 35.93 -39.61
CA GLN A 61 -16.51 36.89 -38.90
C GLN A 61 -15.75 36.45 -37.63
N SER A 62 -14.51 36.93 -37.54
CA SER A 62 -13.38 36.61 -36.64
C SER A 62 -12.86 37.90 -35.98
N PRO A 63 -11.82 37.91 -35.11
CA PRO A 63 -11.29 36.88 -34.20
C PRO A 63 -11.30 37.37 -32.73
N SER A 64 -11.44 36.47 -31.75
CA SER A 64 -11.11 36.81 -30.37
C SER A 64 -10.42 35.64 -29.67
N SER A 65 -9.29 35.95 -29.06
CA SER A 65 -8.50 35.13 -28.14
C SER A 65 -9.36 34.29 -27.20
N SER A 66 -9.12 32.99 -27.16
CA SER A 66 -9.59 32.13 -26.08
C SER A 66 -8.40 31.33 -25.57
N SER A 67 -8.07 31.57 -24.30
CA SER A 67 -7.29 30.67 -23.46
C SER A 67 -7.79 29.24 -23.63
N LEU A 68 -6.87 28.32 -23.90
CA LEU A 68 -7.11 26.90 -23.67
C LEU A 68 -7.02 26.73 -22.16
N ASP A 69 -8.12 26.98 -21.47
CA ASP A 69 -8.33 26.47 -20.12
C ASP A 69 -8.53 24.96 -20.28
N THR A 70 -7.43 24.22 -20.16
CA THR A 70 -7.48 22.78 -19.93
C THR A 70 -8.09 22.60 -18.54
N GLU A 71 -9.41 22.44 -18.48
CA GLU A 71 -10.11 22.02 -17.27
C GLU A 71 -9.47 20.69 -16.84
N ALA A 72 -8.68 20.74 -15.75
CA ALA A 72 -8.10 19.56 -15.16
C ALA A 72 -9.25 18.61 -14.75
N GLU A 73 -9.21 17.37 -15.25
CA GLU A 73 -10.10 16.31 -14.81
C GLU A 73 -9.92 16.16 -13.28
N ASP A 74 -10.93 16.53 -12.50
CA ASP A 74 -10.89 16.44 -11.04
C ASP A 74 -11.17 14.98 -10.63
N ASP A 75 -10.14 14.12 -10.79
CA ASP A 75 -10.14 12.76 -10.24
C ASP A 75 -10.19 12.86 -8.71
N SER A 76 -11.38 12.64 -8.13
CA SER A 76 -11.53 12.69 -6.67
C SER A 76 -11.01 11.40 -6.02
N VAL A 77 -10.16 11.58 -5.01
CA VAL A 77 -9.50 10.51 -4.26
C VAL A 77 -10.18 10.37 -2.89
N GLU A 78 -10.74 9.20 -2.61
CA GLU A 78 -11.36 8.87 -1.33
C GLU A 78 -10.45 7.96 -0.51
N VAL A 79 -10.16 8.35 0.73
CA VAL A 79 -9.41 7.53 1.69
C VAL A 79 -10.40 6.73 2.53
N VAL A 80 -10.34 5.41 2.44
CA VAL A 80 -11.20 4.50 3.21
C VAL A 80 -10.78 4.56 4.69
N PRO A 81 -11.72 4.76 5.63
CA PRO A 81 -11.41 4.71 7.06
C PRO A 81 -10.72 3.41 7.47
N LEU A 82 -9.79 3.47 8.43
CA LEU A 82 -9.06 2.27 8.88
C LEU A 82 -9.99 1.19 9.43
N ALA A 83 -11.11 1.58 10.04
CA ALA A 83 -12.13 0.67 10.58
C ALA A 83 -12.86 -0.14 9.49
N GLU A 84 -12.84 0.34 8.24
CA GLU A 84 -13.43 -0.34 7.08
C GLU A 84 -12.37 -1.04 6.23
N HIS A 85 -11.10 -0.96 6.63
CA HIS A 85 -9.99 -1.55 5.88
C HIS A 85 -10.05 -3.09 5.92
N PRO A 86 -10.11 -3.79 4.77
CA PRO A 86 -10.29 -5.25 4.74
C PRO A 86 -9.25 -6.03 5.53
N ALA A 87 -7.96 -5.67 5.43
CA ALA A 87 -6.90 -6.35 6.18
C ALA A 87 -6.99 -6.11 7.70
N VAL A 88 -7.51 -4.96 8.13
CA VAL A 88 -7.65 -4.62 9.56
C VAL A 88 -8.84 -5.40 10.14
N LEU A 89 -9.98 -5.36 9.46
CA LEU A 89 -11.17 -6.13 9.83
C LEU A 89 -10.88 -7.64 9.91
N GLN A 90 -10.15 -8.18 8.92
CA GLN A 90 -9.77 -9.59 8.92
C GLN A 90 -8.88 -9.94 10.13
N ALA A 91 -7.85 -9.14 10.40
CA ALA A 91 -6.94 -9.39 11.52
C ALA A 91 -7.64 -9.25 12.88
N GLN A 92 -8.58 -8.30 13.01
CA GLN A 92 -9.42 -8.15 14.20
C GLN A 92 -10.30 -9.38 14.45
N ALA A 93 -10.98 -9.86 13.40
CA ALA A 93 -11.82 -11.06 13.48
C ALA A 93 -10.99 -12.30 13.87
N GLU A 94 -9.79 -12.46 13.31
CA GLU A 94 -8.87 -13.54 13.66
C GLU A 94 -8.42 -13.49 15.12
N CYS A 95 -7.99 -12.32 15.60
CA CYS A 95 -7.58 -12.15 17.01
C CYS A 95 -8.74 -12.44 17.97
N GLN A 96 -9.95 -11.99 17.64
CA GLN A 96 -11.15 -12.25 18.43
C GLN A 96 -11.51 -13.74 18.46
N ALA A 97 -11.36 -14.45 17.35
CA ALA A 97 -11.68 -15.88 17.25
C ALA A 97 -10.68 -16.77 18.00
N LEU A 98 -9.39 -16.40 18.03
CA LEU A 98 -8.34 -17.22 18.62
C LEU A 98 -8.23 -17.09 20.14
N LEU A 99 -8.68 -15.98 20.74
CA LEU A 99 -8.67 -15.73 22.20
C LEU A 99 -7.32 -16.01 22.88
N ASN A 100 -6.22 -15.80 22.15
CA ASN A 100 -4.84 -16.08 22.60
C ASN A 100 -4.12 -14.84 23.15
N GLY A 101 -4.84 -13.74 23.37
CA GLY A 101 -4.30 -12.47 23.88
C GLY A 101 -3.65 -11.58 22.82
N ASN A 102 -3.70 -11.98 21.54
CA ASN A 102 -3.37 -11.11 20.42
C ASN A 102 -4.46 -10.05 20.22
N GLU A 103 -4.06 -8.88 19.77
CA GLU A 103 -4.98 -7.75 19.60
C GLU A 103 -4.57 -6.89 18.39
N VAL A 104 -5.55 -6.50 17.58
CA VAL A 104 -5.39 -5.49 16.53
C VAL A 104 -6.41 -4.38 16.78
N THR A 105 -5.93 -3.17 17.03
CA THR A 105 -6.78 -2.02 17.35
C THR A 105 -6.42 -0.82 16.51
N ILE A 106 -7.41 0.07 16.34
CA ILE A 106 -7.20 1.39 15.74
C ILE A 106 -7.18 2.38 16.90
N LEU A 107 -6.19 3.26 16.91
CA LEU A 107 -6.06 4.31 17.93
C LEU A 107 -5.47 5.57 17.32
N GLU A 108 -5.69 6.71 17.96
CA GLU A 108 -5.02 7.96 17.62
C GLU A 108 -3.63 7.99 18.28
N ASP A 109 -2.57 8.10 17.48
CA ASP A 109 -1.20 8.19 18.02
C ASP A 109 -0.83 9.65 18.30
N GLY A 110 -0.38 9.93 19.52
CA GLY A 110 -0.12 11.30 19.97
C GLY A 110 1.03 12.02 19.24
N ASP A 111 1.97 11.30 18.61
CA ASP A 111 3.11 11.91 17.93
C ASP A 111 2.73 12.40 16.54
N VAL A 112 1.94 11.60 15.81
CA VAL A 112 1.51 11.91 14.43
C VAL A 112 0.12 12.55 14.36
N LYS A 113 -0.68 12.45 15.44
CA LYS A 113 -2.06 12.97 15.53
C LYS A 113 -2.96 12.44 14.41
N GLU A 114 -2.76 11.18 14.07
CA GLU A 114 -3.52 10.44 13.07
C GLU A 114 -3.95 9.09 13.65
N GLU A 115 -4.98 8.49 13.07
CA GLU A 115 -5.33 7.11 13.37
C GLU A 115 -4.27 6.16 12.82
N VAL A 116 -3.88 5.18 13.63
CA VAL A 116 -2.90 4.14 13.29
C VAL A 116 -3.45 2.78 13.64
N VAL A 117 -2.96 1.75 12.97
CA VAL A 117 -3.26 0.37 13.33
C VAL A 117 -2.19 -0.13 14.30
N GLN A 118 -2.59 -0.46 15.52
CA GLN A 118 -1.74 -1.11 16.50
C GLN A 118 -1.93 -2.63 16.43
N ILE A 119 -0.82 -3.35 16.33
CA ILE A 119 -0.76 -4.82 16.35
C ILE A 119 -0.02 -5.20 17.63
N LEU A 120 -0.65 -6.00 18.50
CA LEU A 120 -0.06 -6.55 19.72
C LEU A 120 -0.18 -8.07 19.75
N GLY A 121 0.87 -8.73 20.20
CA GLY A 121 0.94 -10.18 20.27
C GLY A 121 1.78 -10.81 19.15
N HIS A 122 2.38 -11.96 19.44
CA HIS A 122 3.41 -12.57 18.61
C HIS A 122 2.87 -13.31 17.37
N GLU A 123 1.58 -13.65 17.34
CA GLU A 123 0.93 -14.27 16.18
C GLU A 123 -0.05 -13.31 15.48
N ALA A 124 -0.19 -12.08 16.00
CA ALA A 124 -1.00 -11.04 15.37
C ALA A 124 -0.28 -10.49 14.13
N GLN A 125 -1.02 -10.36 13.02
CA GLN A 125 -0.49 -9.81 11.78
C GLN A 125 -1.59 -9.21 10.91
N LEU A 126 -1.22 -8.20 10.13
CA LEU A 126 -1.96 -7.76 8.96
C LEU A 126 -1.41 -8.49 7.73
N VAL A 127 -2.31 -9.02 6.90
CA VAL A 127 -1.96 -9.68 5.64
C VAL A 127 -2.57 -8.90 4.48
N PHE A 128 -1.71 -8.40 3.60
CA PHE A 128 -2.08 -7.68 2.39
C PHE A 128 -1.78 -8.56 1.17
N PRO A 129 -2.78 -9.25 0.60
CA PRO A 129 -2.63 -9.83 -0.72
C PRO A 129 -2.45 -8.69 -1.72
N CYS A 130 -1.42 -8.77 -2.56
CA CYS A 130 -1.11 -7.74 -3.53
C CYS A 130 -0.63 -8.35 -4.85
N ARG A 131 -0.69 -7.57 -5.93
CA ARG A 131 -0.06 -7.90 -7.20
C ARG A 131 0.58 -6.64 -7.73
N ASN A 132 1.74 -6.33 -7.18
CA ASN A 132 2.44 -5.08 -7.44
C ASN A 132 3.81 -5.34 -8.07
N ILE A 133 4.14 -4.58 -9.12
CA ILE A 133 5.40 -4.72 -9.87
C ILE A 133 6.42 -3.63 -9.54
N PHE A 134 6.12 -2.73 -8.60
CA PHE A 134 6.97 -1.62 -8.27
C PHE A 134 8.17 -2.05 -7.44
N ARG A 135 9.24 -1.28 -7.59
CA ARG A 135 10.56 -1.60 -7.05
C ARG A 135 10.64 -1.47 -5.54
N TYR A 136 9.93 -0.51 -4.96
CA TYR A 136 10.05 -0.18 -3.56
C TYR A 136 8.75 -0.47 -2.82
N VAL A 137 8.88 -1.05 -1.62
CA VAL A 137 7.82 -1.06 -0.62
C VAL A 137 8.22 -0.17 0.54
N VAL A 138 7.29 0.70 0.96
CA VAL A 138 7.48 1.69 2.01
C VAL A 138 6.55 1.39 3.17
N LEU A 139 7.10 1.42 4.39
CA LEU A 139 6.35 1.25 5.63
C LEU A 139 6.71 2.40 6.59
N PHE A 140 5.69 2.97 7.22
CA PHE A 140 5.83 3.89 8.35
C PHE A 140 5.41 3.15 9.61
N ILE A 141 6.40 2.80 10.44
CA ILE A 141 6.17 1.99 11.65
C ILE A 141 6.65 2.73 12.89
N LYS A 142 5.93 2.59 14.00
CA LYS A 142 6.42 3.01 15.31
C LYS A 142 7.11 1.85 16.00
N ASN A 143 8.37 2.06 16.37
CA ASN A 143 9.11 1.13 17.22
C ASN A 143 8.53 1.17 18.63
N LEU A 144 7.96 0.05 19.11
CA LEU A 144 7.44 -0.09 20.47
C LEU A 144 8.44 -0.77 21.42
N GLU A 145 9.73 -0.79 21.06
CA GLU A 145 10.82 -1.45 21.80
C GLU A 145 10.58 -2.95 22.02
N GLN A 146 9.84 -3.57 21.11
CA GLN A 146 9.49 -4.98 21.12
C GLN A 146 9.92 -5.65 19.81
N PHE A 147 9.89 -6.99 19.79
CA PHE A 147 10.17 -7.72 18.55
C PHE A 147 9.12 -7.40 17.48
N PHE A 148 9.62 -7.09 16.31
CA PHE A 148 8.87 -6.71 15.12
C PHE A 148 9.37 -7.50 13.92
N GLU A 149 8.45 -7.83 13.03
CA GLU A 149 8.74 -8.52 11.79
C GLU A 149 7.76 -8.15 10.70
N PHE A 150 8.26 -7.97 9.48
CA PHE A 150 7.43 -8.03 8.29
C PHE A 150 8.05 -8.96 7.24
N GLN A 151 7.19 -9.50 6.40
CA GLN A 151 7.55 -10.41 5.32
C GLN A 151 6.99 -9.91 4.00
N VAL A 152 7.84 -9.92 2.97
CA VAL A 152 7.48 -9.62 1.59
C VAL A 152 7.69 -10.89 0.77
N GLU A 153 6.61 -11.43 0.23
CA GLU A 153 6.68 -12.53 -0.74
C GLU A 153 6.66 -11.97 -2.15
N ILE A 154 7.60 -12.42 -2.98
CA ILE A 154 7.74 -12.01 -4.37
C ILE A 154 7.83 -13.23 -5.30
N LEU A 155 7.48 -13.02 -6.56
CA LEU A 155 7.82 -13.89 -7.68
C LEU A 155 9.00 -13.27 -8.43
N ASP A 156 10.00 -14.10 -8.77
CA ASP A 156 11.17 -13.66 -9.54
C ASP A 156 11.15 -14.09 -11.02
N ASP A 157 12.13 -13.64 -11.80
CA ASP A 157 12.27 -13.95 -13.23
C ASP A 157 12.64 -15.41 -13.52
N LYS A 158 12.96 -16.21 -12.50
CA LYS A 158 13.13 -17.66 -12.58
C LYS A 158 11.84 -18.43 -12.28
N GLN A 159 10.72 -17.71 -12.09
CA GLN A 159 9.43 -18.26 -11.68
C GLN A 159 9.47 -18.93 -10.31
N GLU A 160 10.34 -18.47 -9.42
CA GLU A 160 10.43 -18.96 -8.06
C GLU A 160 9.86 -17.93 -7.07
N TYR A 161 9.09 -18.42 -6.09
CA TYR A 161 8.64 -17.59 -4.97
C TYR A 161 9.77 -17.40 -3.97
N ARG A 162 10.01 -16.15 -3.57
CA ARG A 162 11.00 -15.78 -2.56
C ARG A 162 10.34 -14.99 -1.44
N THR A 163 10.85 -15.18 -0.22
CA THR A 163 10.40 -14.42 0.95
C THR A 163 11.53 -13.59 1.51
N PHE A 164 11.35 -12.28 1.57
CA PHE A 164 12.17 -11.41 2.41
C PHE A 164 11.51 -11.29 3.78
N LYS A 165 12.25 -11.58 4.84
CA LYS A 165 11.79 -11.45 6.23
C LYS A 165 12.69 -10.45 6.94
N ALA A 166 12.16 -9.29 7.27
CA ALA A 166 12.90 -8.24 7.93
C ALA A 166 12.48 -8.18 9.41
N THR A 167 13.44 -8.29 10.34
CA THR A 167 13.16 -8.37 11.78
C THR A 167 14.23 -7.72 12.65
N ASN A 168 13.84 -7.16 13.79
CA ASN A 168 14.78 -6.68 14.82
C ASN A 168 15.22 -7.77 15.82
N ALA A 169 14.75 -9.01 15.68
CA ALA A 169 15.11 -10.14 16.55
C ALA A 169 16.43 -10.83 16.19
N ARG A 170 17.10 -10.36 15.12
CA ARG A 170 18.34 -10.93 14.57
C ARG A 170 19.27 -9.80 14.15
N SER A 171 20.57 -10.02 14.32
CA SER A 171 21.63 -9.07 13.97
C SER A 171 22.35 -9.40 12.67
N LEU A 172 22.18 -10.62 12.15
CA LEU A 172 22.85 -11.11 10.95
C LEU A 172 21.83 -11.45 9.87
N ALA A 173 22.16 -11.09 8.63
CA ALA A 173 21.40 -11.53 7.47
C ALA A 173 21.65 -13.02 7.23
N ARG A 174 20.60 -13.73 6.79
CA ARG A 174 20.68 -15.15 6.41
C ARG A 174 19.96 -15.35 5.09
N ILE A 175 20.62 -15.99 4.14
CA ILE A 175 20.06 -16.27 2.83
C ILE A 175 20.04 -17.80 2.66
N ASP A 176 18.84 -18.34 2.50
CA ASP A 176 18.58 -19.72 2.09
C ASP A 176 18.02 -19.70 0.65
N ALA A 177 17.72 -20.86 0.06
CA ALA A 177 17.32 -20.93 -1.35
C ALA A 177 16.11 -20.04 -1.69
N SER A 178 15.06 -20.03 -0.89
CA SER A 178 13.82 -19.27 -1.14
C SER A 178 13.55 -18.16 -0.12
N THR A 179 14.45 -17.94 0.85
CA THR A 179 14.22 -17.00 1.94
C THR A 179 15.46 -16.17 2.22
N CYS A 180 15.27 -14.86 2.38
CA CYS A 180 16.29 -13.93 2.81
C CYS A 180 15.80 -13.23 4.08
N GLN A 181 16.45 -13.52 5.21
CA GLN A 181 16.23 -12.85 6.47
C GLN A 181 17.18 -11.65 6.59
N LEU A 182 16.61 -10.48 6.87
CA LEU A 182 17.32 -9.20 6.97
C LEU A 182 17.19 -8.63 8.39
N PRO A 183 18.29 -8.18 9.01
CA PRO A 183 18.22 -7.50 10.30
C PRO A 183 17.63 -6.09 10.14
N LEU A 184 16.75 -5.69 11.05
CA LEU A 184 16.21 -4.33 11.17
C LEU A 184 16.82 -3.62 12.37
N MET A 185 17.29 -2.40 12.14
CA MET A 185 17.71 -1.49 13.21
C MET A 185 16.66 -0.40 13.38
N LEU A 186 15.77 -0.56 14.36
CA LEU A 186 14.68 0.38 14.65
C LEU A 186 15.05 1.46 15.68
N GLY A 187 16.35 1.60 15.99
CA GLY A 187 16.86 2.51 17.01
C GLY A 187 16.67 2.01 18.45
N GLN A 188 17.21 2.75 19.41
CA GLN A 188 17.21 2.40 20.84
C GLN A 188 16.05 3.02 21.63
N SER A 189 15.20 3.82 20.99
CA SER A 189 14.07 4.51 21.61
C SER A 189 12.80 4.29 20.82
N GLU A 190 11.67 4.41 21.51
CA GLU A 190 10.36 4.58 20.89
C GLU A 190 10.41 5.71 19.83
N GLY A 191 9.70 5.50 18.72
CA GLY A 191 9.54 6.52 17.68
C GLY A 191 9.22 5.96 16.30
N TRP A 192 8.77 6.85 15.43
CA TRP A 192 8.41 6.54 14.05
C TRP A 192 9.64 6.31 13.17
N ARG A 193 9.55 5.31 12.29
CA ARG A 193 10.59 4.87 11.37
C ARG A 193 10.02 4.77 9.96
N TYR A 194 10.70 5.43 9.04
CA TYR A 194 10.53 5.26 7.61
C TYR A 194 11.39 4.08 7.13
N LEU A 195 10.75 3.04 6.63
CA LEU A 195 11.41 1.90 6.01
C LEU A 195 11.10 1.89 4.52
N CYS A 196 12.12 1.90 3.67
CA CYS A 196 11.97 1.78 2.22
C CYS A 196 12.85 0.64 1.73
N MET A 197 12.20 -0.45 1.31
CA MET A 197 12.87 -1.67 0.88
C MET A 197 12.94 -1.72 -0.65
N ASP A 198 14.15 -1.80 -1.21
CA ASP A 198 14.40 -1.97 -2.65
C ASP A 198 14.33 -3.46 -3.01
N LEU A 199 13.16 -3.90 -3.47
CA LEU A 199 12.87 -5.31 -3.77
C LEU A 199 13.70 -5.80 -4.96
N GLN A 200 13.91 -4.96 -5.96
CA GLN A 200 14.71 -5.30 -7.14
C GLN A 200 16.18 -5.55 -6.78
N ASP A 201 16.79 -4.66 -5.99
CA ASP A 201 18.18 -4.77 -5.53
C ASP A 201 18.37 -5.94 -4.55
N LEU A 202 17.44 -6.11 -3.60
CA LEU A 202 17.48 -7.24 -2.67
C LEU A 202 17.33 -8.59 -3.37
N THR A 203 16.46 -8.70 -4.38
CA THR A 203 16.28 -9.93 -5.16
C THR A 203 17.54 -10.26 -5.96
N ALA A 204 18.16 -9.26 -6.58
CA ALA A 204 19.42 -9.44 -7.29
C ALA A 204 20.55 -9.90 -6.35
N ARG A 205 20.69 -9.27 -5.18
CA ARG A 205 21.75 -9.62 -4.23
C ARG A 205 21.55 -10.94 -3.51
N ALA A 206 20.31 -11.28 -3.13
CA ALA A 206 20.03 -12.48 -2.36
C ALA A 206 19.95 -13.73 -3.24
N PHE A 207 19.36 -13.63 -4.44
CA PHE A 207 18.99 -14.79 -5.24
C PHE A 207 19.56 -14.79 -6.67
N GLY A 208 20.24 -13.71 -7.07
CA GLY A 208 20.75 -13.56 -8.43
C GLY A 208 19.64 -13.64 -9.48
N SER A 209 18.47 -13.09 -9.16
CA SER A 209 17.27 -13.02 -10.00
C SER A 209 16.67 -11.61 -9.93
N LYS A 210 15.64 -11.36 -10.72
CA LYS A 210 14.94 -10.06 -10.76
C LYS A 210 13.57 -10.16 -10.15
N HIS A 211 13.17 -9.12 -9.41
CA HIS A 211 11.80 -8.96 -8.94
C HIS A 211 10.86 -8.83 -10.14
N VAL A 212 9.77 -9.60 -10.14
CA VAL A 212 8.73 -9.54 -11.17
C VAL A 212 7.45 -8.98 -10.58
N THR A 213 7.02 -9.51 -9.44
CA THR A 213 5.84 -9.00 -8.72
C THR A 213 5.94 -9.37 -7.25
N THR A 214 5.40 -8.51 -6.40
CA THR A 214 5.08 -8.81 -5.00
C THR A 214 3.70 -9.44 -4.94
N THR A 215 3.55 -10.50 -4.15
CA THR A 215 2.32 -11.28 -4.02
C THR A 215 1.65 -11.13 -2.66
N HIS A 216 2.46 -11.01 -1.61
CA HIS A 216 1.95 -10.78 -0.25
C HIS A 216 2.89 -9.89 0.53
N LEU A 217 2.29 -9.01 1.34
CA LEU A 217 2.97 -8.34 2.43
C LEU A 217 2.31 -8.74 3.75
N LYS A 218 3.09 -9.25 4.68
CA LYS A 218 2.64 -9.56 6.04
C LYS A 218 3.38 -8.68 7.03
N ILE A 219 2.65 -7.97 7.88
CA ILE A 219 3.21 -7.11 8.92
C ILE A 219 2.71 -7.64 10.24
N GLY A 220 3.61 -8.14 11.09
CA GLY A 220 3.22 -8.78 12.33
C GLY A 220 3.98 -8.25 13.53
N SER A 221 3.56 -8.77 14.68
CA SER A 221 4.16 -8.46 15.99
C SER A 221 4.01 -6.98 16.40
N ASN A 222 4.50 -6.69 17.60
CA ASN A 222 4.22 -5.49 18.39
C ASN A 222 4.69 -4.19 17.72
N CYS A 223 3.81 -3.55 16.94
CA CYS A 223 4.08 -2.28 16.26
C CYS A 223 2.83 -1.41 16.12
N ARG A 224 3.04 -0.13 15.80
CA ARG A 224 2.00 0.71 15.20
C ARG A 224 2.35 0.98 13.75
N LEU A 225 1.34 0.92 12.90
CA LEU A 225 1.45 1.07 11.46
C LEU A 225 0.62 2.27 11.00
N LEU A 226 1.29 3.25 10.40
CA LEU A 226 0.65 4.46 9.86
C LEU A 226 0.37 4.31 8.36
N ARG A 227 1.40 3.95 7.58
CA ARG A 227 1.30 3.84 6.12
C ARG A 227 2.03 2.64 5.57
N VAL A 228 1.49 2.09 4.49
CA VAL A 228 2.10 1.05 3.66
C VAL A 228 1.75 1.31 2.21
N TYR A 229 2.76 1.44 1.35
CA TYR A 229 2.53 1.61 -0.07
C TYR A 229 3.72 1.12 -0.89
N PHE A 230 3.46 0.85 -2.16
CA PHE A 230 4.50 0.60 -3.15
C PHE A 230 4.75 1.86 -3.97
N GLN A 231 6.00 2.03 -4.43
CA GLN A 231 6.42 3.09 -5.33
C GLN A 231 7.47 2.56 -6.31
N ASP A 232 7.42 2.99 -7.57
CA ASP A 232 8.37 2.57 -8.61
C ASP A 232 9.74 3.26 -8.45
N GLU A 233 9.73 4.53 -8.06
CA GLU A 233 10.89 5.36 -7.79
C GLU A 233 10.93 5.85 -6.34
N ARG A 234 12.06 6.42 -5.92
CA ARG A 234 12.16 7.04 -4.59
C ARG A 234 11.65 8.48 -4.67
N TYR A 235 10.41 8.67 -4.22
CA TYR A 235 9.82 9.99 -4.10
C TYR A 235 10.21 10.70 -2.81
N PHE A 236 10.33 12.03 -2.88
CA PHE A 236 10.43 12.91 -1.73
C PHE A 236 9.05 13.11 -1.09
N ASP A 237 9.02 13.39 0.22
CA ASP A 237 7.76 13.59 0.97
C ASP A 237 6.83 14.62 0.29
N ARG A 238 7.38 15.76 -0.14
CA ARG A 238 6.63 16.82 -0.85
C ARG A 238 6.00 16.41 -2.19
N GLU A 239 6.45 15.30 -2.76
CA GLU A 239 5.92 14.77 -4.01
C GLU A 239 4.75 13.83 -3.73
N LEU A 240 4.64 13.28 -2.52
CA LEU A 240 3.57 12.36 -2.18
C LEU A 240 2.22 13.09 -2.09
N PRO A 241 1.11 12.39 -2.39
CA PRO A 241 -0.21 12.94 -2.16
C PRO A 241 -0.45 13.20 -0.65
N PRO A 242 -1.35 14.13 -0.28
CA PRO A 242 -1.53 14.55 1.12
C PRO A 242 -1.85 13.43 2.12
N HIS A 243 -2.49 12.35 1.67
CA HIS A 243 -2.79 11.20 2.53
C HIS A 243 -1.56 10.30 2.80
N LEU A 244 -0.44 10.53 2.09
CA LEU A 244 0.82 9.82 2.24
C LEU A 244 1.96 10.69 2.80
N THR A 245 1.87 12.01 2.68
CA THR A 245 2.86 12.94 3.24
C THR A 245 2.99 12.76 4.75
N PHE A 246 4.22 12.75 5.25
CA PHE A 246 4.51 12.70 6.69
C PHE A 246 4.50 14.10 7.32
N LEU A 247 4.90 15.12 6.56
CA LEU A 247 4.81 16.51 6.96
C LEU A 247 3.55 17.11 6.34
N GLY A 248 2.49 17.20 7.12
CA GLY A 248 1.36 18.09 6.79
C GLY A 248 1.81 19.55 6.69
#